data_AF-A0A9X8VMJ9-F1
#
_entry.id   AF-A0A9X8VMJ9-F1
#
_cell.length_a   1.000
_cell.length_b   1.000
_cell.length_c   1.000
_cell.angle_alpha   90.00
_cell.angle_beta   90.00
_cell.angle_gamma   90.00
#
_symmetry.space_group_name_H-M   'P 1'
#
loop_
_entity.id
_entity.type
_entity.pdbx_description
1 polymer ?
#
loop_
_entity_poly.entity_id
_entity_poly.type
_entity_poly.pdbx_seq_one_letter_code
_entity_poly.pdbx_strand_id
1 'polypeptide(L)' 'MNKHLLLAETDDIKQECLSRHAVWQRNDLAQAHQDWLAEEVPVALVYNGISHVVMMATPKDLAAFAIGFSLSEGII' A
#
# COMPACT_ATOMS: atom_id res chain seq x y z
N MET A 1 3.03 29.92 -31.39
CA MET A 1 4.00 29.21 -30.51
C MET A 1 3.32 29.06 -29.16
N ASN A 2 2.85 27.85 -28.88
CA ASN A 2 1.78 27.61 -27.91
C ASN A 2 2.21 27.95 -26.48
N LYS A 3 1.36 28.75 -25.84
CA LYS A 3 1.36 29.07 -24.43
C LYS A 3 0.44 28.05 -23.76
N HIS A 4 0.93 27.30 -22.78
CA HIS A 4 0.09 26.93 -21.64
C HIS A 4 0.94 26.58 -20.42
N LEU A 5 0.80 27.44 -19.41
CA LEU A 5 1.13 27.24 -18.02
C LEU A 5 -0.02 26.43 -17.36
N LEU A 6 0.28 25.52 -16.41
CA LEU A 6 -0.40 25.30 -15.10
C LEU A 6 -0.18 23.88 -14.53
N LEU A 7 0.38 23.84 -13.30
CA LEU A 7 0.10 22.97 -12.12
C LEU A 7 0.33 21.45 -12.27
N ALA A 8 1.05 20.74 -11.39
CA ALA A 8 1.12 20.83 -9.93
C ALA A 8 2.55 20.45 -9.48
N GLU A 9 3.19 21.09 -8.50
CA GLU A 9 2.95 20.83 -7.06
C GLU A 9 2.57 19.36 -6.80
N THR A 10 3.55 18.47 -6.95
CA THR A 10 3.56 17.24 -6.15
C THR A 10 4.60 17.53 -5.07
N ASP A 11 4.20 18.28 -4.05
CA ASP A 11 3.82 17.69 -2.76
C ASP A 11 4.74 16.51 -2.44
N ASP A 12 5.53 16.67 -1.38
CA ASP A 12 6.04 15.58 -0.55
C ASP A 12 4.85 14.71 -0.08
N ILE A 13 4.20 14.01 -1.01
CA ILE A 13 3.28 12.94 -0.69
C ILE A 13 4.18 11.95 0.02
N LYS A 14 3.93 11.79 1.32
CA LYS A 14 4.54 10.72 2.11
C LYS A 14 4.14 9.41 1.42
N GLN A 15 5.03 8.91 0.56
CA GLN A 15 4.92 7.64 -0.16
C GLN A 15 5.15 6.50 0.83
N GLU A 16 4.27 6.44 1.82
CA GLU A 16 4.31 5.47 2.90
C GLU A 16 3.72 4.16 2.39
N CYS A 17 4.42 3.04 2.63
CA CYS A 17 4.04 1.71 2.14
C CYS A 17 3.96 1.58 0.61
N LEU A 18 4.73 2.39 -0.12
CA LEU A 18 4.95 2.26 -1.56
C LEU A 18 6.40 1.93 -1.85
N SER A 19 6.63 1.08 -2.84
CA SER A 19 7.95 0.64 -3.25
C SER A 19 8.18 0.90 -4.74
N ARG A 20 9.36 1.40 -5.12
CA ARG A 20 9.72 1.61 -6.53
C ARG A 20 10.23 0.32 -7.15
N HIS A 21 9.57 -0.11 -8.22
CA HIS A 21 9.95 -1.30 -8.96
C HIS A 21 10.06 -1.00 -10.46
N ALA A 22 11.00 -1.70 -11.11
CA ALA A 22 11.05 -1.73 -12.57
C ALA A 22 9.94 -2.67 -13.07
N VAL A 23 9.04 -2.15 -13.89
CA VAL A 23 7.92 -2.88 -14.49
C VAL A 23 8.00 -2.79 -16.01
N TRP A 24 7.57 -3.85 -16.69
CA TRP A 24 7.42 -3.85 -18.14
C TRP A 24 5.97 -3.52 -18.47
N GLN A 25 5.76 -2.53 -19.33
CA GLN A 25 4.43 -2.10 -19.73
C GLN A 25 4.10 -2.69 -21.09
N ARG A 26 2.84 -3.10 -21.31
CA ARG A 26 2.44 -3.77 -22.57
C ARG A 26 2.81 -2.98 -23.83
N ASN A 27 2.76 -1.64 -23.76
CA ASN A 27 3.06 -0.76 -24.89
C ASN A 27 4.56 -0.59 -25.16
N ASP A 28 5.41 -1.02 -24.23
CA ASP A 28 6.87 -0.97 -24.33
C ASP A 28 7.49 -2.10 -23.50
N LEU A 29 7.60 -3.27 -24.13
CA LEU A 29 8.25 -4.43 -23.53
C LEU A 29 9.78 -4.41 -23.72
N ALA A 30 10.30 -3.46 -24.50
CA ALA A 30 11.73 -3.34 -24.77
C ALA A 30 12.48 -2.64 -23.62
N GLN A 31 11.80 -1.78 -22.86
CA GLN A 31 12.36 -1.05 -21.74
C GLN A 31 11.50 -1.23 -20.48
N ALA A 32 12.15 -1.51 -19.34
CA ALA A 32 11.48 -1.46 -18.05
C ALA A 32 11.37 -0.01 -17.56
N HIS A 33 10.21 0.35 -17.03
CA HIS A 33 9.89 1.68 -16.50
C HIS A 33 9.80 1.61 -14.98
N GLN A 34 10.13 2.72 -14.30
CA GLN A 34 9.97 2.79 -12.85
C GLN A 34 8.52 3.10 -12.51
N ASP A 35 7.94 2.30 -11.63
CA ASP A 35 6.58 2.50 -11.13
C ASP A 35 6.51 2.29 -9.62
N TRP A 36 5.47 2.85 -9.01
CA TRP A 36 5.19 2.71 -7.59
C TRP A 36 4.22 1.54 -7.38
N LEU A 37 4.63 0.57 -6.57
CA LEU A 37 3.79 -0.56 -6.18
C LEU A 37 3.41 -0.44 -4.71
N ALA A 38 2.15 -0.77 -4.41
CA ALA A 38 1.69 -0.88 -3.04
C ALA A 38 2.40 -2.04 -2.32
N GLU A 39 2.81 -1.80 -1.07
CA GLU A 39 3.31 -2.86 -0.21
C GLU A 39 2.16 -3.67 0.38
N GLU A 40 2.37 -4.98 0.42
CA GLU A 40 1.45 -5.94 1.02
C GLU A 40 2.28 -6.93 1.85
N VAL A 41 2.05 -6.96 3.16
CA VAL A 41 2.80 -7.79 4.10
C VAL A 41 1.88 -8.72 4.88
N PRO A 42 2.35 -9.90 5.30
CA PRO A 42 1.60 -10.75 6.21
C PRO A 42 1.55 -10.13 7.62
N VAL A 43 0.36 -9.93 8.15
CA VAL A 43 0.10 -9.40 9.50
C VAL A 43 -0.65 -10.45 10.31
N ALA A 44 -0.07 -10.87 11.43
CA ALA A 44 -0.70 -11.79 12.38
C ALA A 44 -1.49 -11.02 13.45
N LEU A 45 -2.77 -11.36 13.64
CA LEU A 45 -3.56 -10.89 14.78
C LEU A 45 -3.50 -11.92 15.89
N VAL A 46 -2.83 -11.55 16.99
CA VAL A 46 -2.55 -12.42 18.13
C VAL A 46 -3.36 -11.95 19.33
N TYR A 47 -4.31 -12.77 19.79
CA TYR A 47 -5.13 -12.50 20.97
C TYR A 47 -4.67 -13.39 22.11
N ASN A 48 -4.32 -12.78 23.25
CA ASN A 48 -3.83 -13.51 24.44
C ASN A 48 -2.71 -14.51 24.14
N GLY A 49 -1.82 -14.17 23.20
CA GLY A 49 -0.70 -15.02 22.78
C GLY A 49 -1.02 -16.10 21.73
N ILE A 50 -2.26 -16.22 21.27
CA ILE A 50 -2.68 -17.18 20.24
C ILE A 50 -2.86 -16.46 18.90
N SER A 51 -2.17 -16.91 17.87
CA SER A 51 -2.35 -16.41 16.50
C SER A 51 -3.72 -16.87 15.98
N HIS A 52 -4.62 -15.91 15.75
CA HIS A 52 -5.98 -16.19 15.31
C HIS A 52 -6.07 -16.22 13.78
N VAL A 53 -5.48 -15.22 13.13
CA VAL A 53 -5.41 -15.11 11.66
C VAL A 53 -4.10 -14.46 11.23
N VAL A 54 -3.69 -14.75 10.00
CA VAL A 54 -2.68 -13.99 9.26
C VAL A 54 -3.35 -13.45 8.00
N MET A 55 -3.29 -12.14 7.80
CA MET A 55 -3.86 -11.48 6.62
C MET A 55 -2.78 -10.72 5.88
N MET A 56 -2.90 -10.67 4.56
CA MET A 56 -2.10 -9.76 3.75
C MET A 56 -2.69 -8.35 3.88
N ALA A 57 -1.87 -7.37 4.26
CA ALA A 57 -2.31 -6.00 4.49
C ALA A 57 -1.21 -5.00 4.15
N THR A 58 -1.61 -3.76 3.85
CA THR A 58 -0.67 -2.63 3.82
C THR A 58 -0.10 -2.43 5.24
N PRO A 59 1.23 -2.26 5.42
CA PRO A 59 1.87 -2.11 6.74
C PRO A 59 1.64 -0.73 7.37
N LYS A 60 0.38 -0.29 7.44
CA LYS A 60 -0.05 1.00 7.94
C LYS A 60 -1.34 0.86 8.74
N ASP A 61 -1.51 1.72 9.74
CA ASP A 61 -2.73 1.79 10.57
C ASP A 61 -3.15 0.43 11.18
N LEU A 62 -2.19 -0.44 11.47
CA LEU A 62 -2.42 -1.83 11.90
C LEU A 62 -3.24 -1.93 13.20
N ALA A 63 -3.16 -0.93 14.08
CA ALA A 63 -3.99 -0.88 15.29
C ALA A 63 -5.47 -0.66 14.94
N ALA A 64 -5.77 0.25 14.01
CA ALA A 64 -7.14 0.49 13.54
C ALA A 64 -7.66 -0.73 12.77
N PHE A 65 -6.82 -1.36 11.95
CA PHE A 65 -7.13 -2.63 11.29
C PHE A 65 -7.49 -3.72 12.29
N ALA A 66 -6.69 -3.94 13.34
CA ALA A 66 -6.95 -4.94 14.36
C ALA A 66 -8.28 -4.69 15.10
N ILE A 67 -8.59 -3.43 15.44
CA ILE A 67 -9.86 -3.05 16.08
C ILE A 67 -11.03 -3.33 15.13
N GLY A 68 -10.94 -2.85 13.88
CA GLY A 68 -11.98 -3.04 12.86
C GLY A 68 -12.26 -4.51 12.56
N PHE A 69 -11.21 -5.32 12.44
CA PHE A 69 -11.33 -6.78 12.30
C PHE A 69 -12.01 -7.40 13.51
N SER A 70 -11.58 -7.04 14.71
CA SER A 70 -12.14 -7.61 15.95
C SER A 70 -13.64 -7.33 16.10
N LEU A 71 -14.08 -6.11 15.75
CA LEU A 71 -15.50 -5.74 15.74
C LEU A 71 -16.28 -6.48 14.65
N SER A 72 -15.71 -6.59 13.44
CA SER A 72 -16.39 -7.20 12.29
C SER A 72 -16.63 -8.69 12.49
N GLU A 73 -15.67 -9.38 13.10
CA GLU A 73 -15.73 -10.82 13.37
C GLU A 73 -16.35 -11.15 14.74
N GLY A 74 -16.82 -10.14 15.50
CA GLY A 74 -17.44 -10.35 16.81
C GLY A 74 -16.49 -10.92 17.87
N ILE A 75 -15.19 -10.62 17.75
CA ILE A 75 -14.17 -10.97 18.75
C ILE A 75 -14.30 -10.05 19.96
N ILE A 76 -14.68 -8.79 19.74
CA ILE A 76 -15.00 -7.77 20.77
C ILE A 76 -16.35 -7.12 20.52
#